data_AF-A0AAV2TZ81-F1
#
_entry.id   AF-A0AAV2TZ81-F1
#
_cell.length_a   1.000
_cell.length_b   1.000
_cell.length_c   1.000
_cell.angle_alpha   90.00
_cell.angle_beta   90.00
_cell.angle_gamma   90.00
#
_symmetry.space_group_name_H-M   'P 1'
#
loop_
_entity.id
_entity.type
_entity.pdbx_description
1 polymer ?
#
loop_
_entity_poly.entity_id
_entity_poly.type
_entity_poly.pdbx_seq_one_letter_code
_entity_poly.pdbx_strand_id
1 'polypeptide(L)'
;MQMPIDVEDSVATVAHADAIAQEKIWLKVLQQTNEKLQASIDMVEMQLSSIHEEGNEWKTRYEVQKEINDYYKKAFFICDQHVPKAKMILRIVNRTSRRGSNISSQLELDEDPREVLDEYIQYVDRLCKELESRTEQEGKAYYWATDIRKRALIELNYTYVPAPPMRAIGEKASTTDEMMLGRKTSNQSRLLNPKYGLIRRTSALKKLPPMRF
;
A
#
# COMPACT_ATOMS: atom_id res chain seq x y z
N MET A 1 -30.62 1.42 -45.22
CA MET A 1 -29.75 0.24 -45.06
C MET A 1 -29.51 -0.30 -46.45
N GLN A 2 -28.38 0.07 -47.07
CA GLN A 2 -28.03 -0.36 -48.43
C GLN A 2 -27.69 -1.85 -48.37
N MET A 3 -28.35 -2.68 -49.18
CA MET A 3 -27.95 -4.08 -49.32
C MET A 3 -26.55 -4.12 -49.98
N PRO A 4 -25.59 -4.86 -49.44
CA PRO A 4 -24.26 -4.93 -50.04
C PRO A 4 -24.32 -5.69 -51.37
N ILE A 5 -23.52 -5.21 -52.34
CA ILE A 5 -23.45 -5.61 -53.75
C ILE A 5 -23.37 -7.14 -53.94
N ASP A 6 -22.71 -7.87 -53.03
CA ASP A 6 -22.58 -9.34 -53.07
C ASP A 6 -23.91 -10.10 -52.90
N VAL A 7 -24.89 -9.51 -52.20
CA VAL A 7 -26.21 -10.12 -51.99
C VAL A 7 -27.13 -9.79 -53.17
N GLU A 8 -27.00 -8.61 -53.77
CA GLU A 8 -27.75 -8.23 -54.97
C GLU A 8 -27.35 -9.09 -56.18
N ASP A 9 -26.05 -9.33 -56.39
CA ASP A 9 -25.54 -10.22 -57.44
C ASP A 9 -25.95 -11.69 -57.24
N SER A 10 -26.06 -12.13 -55.98
CA SER A 10 -26.54 -13.47 -55.63
C SER A 10 -28.05 -13.62 -55.85
N VAL A 11 -28.84 -12.56 -55.67
CA VAL A 11 -30.30 -12.56 -55.91
C VAL A 11 -30.63 -12.51 -57.40
N ALA A 12 -29.84 -11.78 -58.21
CA ALA A 12 -30.01 -11.73 -59.66
C ALA A 12 -29.75 -13.09 -60.36
N THR A 13 -28.85 -13.90 -59.81
CA THR A 13 -28.51 -15.25 -60.33
C THR A 13 -29.52 -16.33 -59.97
N VAL A 14 -30.42 -16.09 -59.00
CA VAL A 14 -31.47 -17.03 -58.58
C VAL A 14 -32.60 -17.11 -59.62
N ALA A 15 -32.90 -16.04 -60.36
CA ALA A 15 -34.05 -15.98 -61.26
C ALA A 15 -34.00 -16.96 -62.46
N HIS A 16 -32.82 -17.51 -62.78
CA HIS A 16 -32.58 -18.36 -63.96
C HIS A 16 -31.94 -19.73 -63.64
N ALA A 17 -31.87 -20.12 -62.36
CA ALA A 17 -31.22 -21.36 -61.92
C ALA A 17 -32.22 -22.49 -61.59
N ASP A 18 -31.82 -23.75 -61.74
CA ASP A 18 -32.62 -24.92 -61.31
C ASP A 18 -32.96 -24.86 -59.81
N ALA A 19 -34.07 -25.47 -59.39
CA ALA A 19 -34.60 -25.39 -58.02
C ALA A 19 -33.56 -25.73 -56.93
N ILE A 20 -32.69 -26.71 -57.16
CA ILE A 20 -31.62 -27.11 -56.23
C ILE A 20 -30.52 -26.03 -56.14
N ALA A 21 -30.23 -25.33 -57.23
CA ALA A 21 -29.27 -24.24 -57.24
C ALA A 21 -29.83 -22.99 -56.56
N GLN A 22 -31.12 -22.70 -56.75
CA GLN A 22 -31.81 -21.63 -56.01
C GLN A 22 -31.77 -21.88 -54.51
N GLU A 23 -32.07 -23.10 -54.05
CA GLU A 23 -32.03 -23.47 -52.64
C GLU A 23 -30.63 -23.27 -52.02
N LYS A 24 -29.56 -23.67 -52.74
CA LYS A 24 -28.18 -23.47 -52.29
C LYS A 24 -27.80 -21.98 -52.17
N ILE A 25 -28.27 -21.15 -53.10
CA ILE A 25 -28.02 -19.70 -53.06
C ILE A 25 -28.77 -19.08 -51.87
N TRP A 26 -30.04 -19.43 -51.66
CA TRP A 26 -30.80 -18.97 -50.50
C TRP A 26 -30.19 -19.36 -49.17
N LEU A 27 -29.69 -20.59 -49.06
CA LEU A 27 -29.01 -21.07 -47.86
C LEU A 27 -27.74 -20.26 -47.58
N LYS A 28 -26.96 -19.93 -48.62
CA LYS A 28 -25.77 -19.08 -48.51
C LYS A 28 -26.13 -17.64 -48.09
N VAL A 29 -27.17 -17.06 -48.68
CA VAL A 29 -27.66 -15.73 -48.30
C VAL A 29 -28.12 -15.74 -46.83
N LEU A 30 -28.88 -16.76 -46.42
CA LEU A 30 -29.33 -16.90 -45.03
C LEU A 30 -28.15 -17.00 -44.06
N GLN A 31 -27.15 -17.83 -44.36
CA GLN A 31 -25.93 -17.94 -43.53
C GLN A 31 -25.22 -16.59 -43.41
N GLN A 32 -24.98 -15.89 -44.52
CA GLN A 32 -24.34 -14.58 -44.51
C GLN A 32 -25.14 -13.52 -43.74
N THR A 33 -26.48 -13.55 -43.86
CA THR A 33 -27.34 -12.64 -43.10
C THR A 33 -27.31 -12.98 -41.60
N ASN A 34 -27.27 -14.26 -41.24
CA ASN A 34 -27.23 -14.70 -39.85
C ASN A 34 -25.90 -14.34 -39.18
N GLU A 35 -24.77 -14.55 -39.88
CA GLU A 35 -23.44 -14.12 -39.42
C GLU A 35 -23.37 -12.60 -39.19
N LYS A 36 -23.96 -11.81 -40.10
CA LYS A 36 -24.03 -10.34 -39.95
C LYS A 36 -24.94 -9.92 -38.80
N LEU A 37 -26.07 -10.59 -38.61
CA LEU A 37 -26.95 -10.34 -37.48
C LEU A 37 -26.23 -10.65 -36.16
N GLN A 38 -25.51 -11.76 -36.08
CA GLN A 38 -24.71 -12.10 -34.91
C GLN A 38 -23.64 -11.04 -34.64
N ALA A 39 -22.88 -10.62 -35.66
CA ALA A 39 -21.90 -9.55 -35.50
C ALA A 39 -22.52 -8.21 -35.04
N SER A 40 -23.73 -7.91 -35.51
CA SER A 40 -24.48 -6.73 -35.07
C SER A 40 -24.96 -6.85 -33.62
N ILE A 41 -25.38 -8.04 -33.19
CA ILE A 41 -25.77 -8.30 -31.79
C ILE A 41 -24.55 -8.11 -30.89
N ASP A 42 -23.42 -8.73 -31.22
CA ASP A 42 -22.18 -8.63 -30.45
C ASP A 42 -21.74 -7.16 -30.30
N MET A 43 -21.83 -6.37 -31.37
CA MET A 43 -21.50 -4.95 -31.34
C MET A 43 -22.39 -4.14 -30.39
N VAL A 44 -23.70 -4.38 -30.42
CA VAL A 44 -24.66 -3.70 -29.53
C VAL A 44 -24.45 -4.12 -28.08
N GLU A 45 -24.17 -5.39 -27.81
CA GLU A 45 -23.87 -5.89 -26.47
C GLU A 45 -22.58 -5.27 -25.89
N MET A 46 -21.55 -5.09 -26.71
CA MET A 46 -20.34 -4.36 -26.31
C MET A 46 -20.64 -2.88 -25.99
N GLN A 47 -21.43 -2.20 -26.84
CA GLN A 47 -21.81 -0.81 -26.59
C GLN A 47 -22.62 -0.66 -25.30
N LEU A 48 -23.55 -1.58 -25.04
CA LEU A 48 -24.34 -1.60 -23.81
C LEU A 48 -23.44 -1.76 -22.57
N SER A 49 -22.46 -2.68 -22.65
CA SER A 49 -21.50 -2.91 -21.58
C SER A 49 -20.65 -1.67 -21.32
N SER A 50 -20.17 -1.01 -22.38
CA SER A 50 -19.40 0.24 -22.26
C SER A 50 -20.21 1.38 -21.62
N ILE A 51 -21.48 1.54 -21.98
CA ILE A 51 -22.36 2.56 -21.37
C ILE A 51 -22.55 2.29 -19.87
N HIS A 52 -22.68 1.01 -19.49
CA HIS A 52 -22.81 0.64 -18.09
C HIS A 52 -21.55 0.99 -17.27
N GLU A 53 -20.36 0.72 -17.82
CA GLU A 53 -19.09 1.07 -17.19
C GLU A 53 -18.92 2.58 -17.05
N GLU A 54 -19.23 3.35 -18.09
CA GLU A 54 -19.17 4.81 -18.06
C GLU A 54 -20.11 5.40 -17.00
N GLY A 55 -21.33 4.87 -16.89
CA GLY A 55 -22.28 5.27 -15.85
C GLY A 55 -21.74 5.06 -14.43
N ASN A 56 -21.06 3.93 -14.20
CA ASN A 56 -20.42 3.64 -12.91
C ASN A 56 -19.23 4.58 -12.62
N GLU A 57 -18.45 4.92 -13.64
CA GLU A 57 -17.33 5.86 -13.51
C GLU A 57 -17.82 7.27 -13.17
N TRP A 58 -18.85 7.76 -13.86
CA TRP A 58 -19.43 9.09 -13.61
C TRP A 58 -20.04 9.21 -12.22
N LYS A 59 -20.72 8.15 -11.76
CA LYS A 59 -21.23 8.09 -10.39
C LYS A 59 -20.11 8.20 -9.37
N THR A 60 -19.04 7.43 -9.55
CA THR A 60 -17.87 7.47 -8.67
C THR A 60 -17.21 8.86 -8.67
N ARG A 61 -17.02 9.46 -9.85
CA ARG A 61 -16.48 10.83 -9.97
C ARG A 61 -17.35 11.86 -9.26
N TYR A 62 -18.68 11.76 -9.41
CA TYR A 62 -19.62 12.66 -8.74
C TYR A 62 -19.54 12.55 -7.22
N GLU A 63 -19.52 11.32 -6.69
CA GLU A 63 -19.43 11.08 -5.24
C GLU A 63 -18.11 11.65 -4.67
N VAL A 64 -16.98 11.38 -5.32
CA VAL A 64 -15.67 11.95 -4.93
C VAL A 64 -15.68 13.48 -4.99
N GLN A 65 -16.22 14.06 -6.07
CA GLN A 65 -16.29 15.52 -6.20
C GLN A 65 -17.15 16.15 -5.11
N LYS A 66 -18.25 15.50 -4.72
CA LYS A 66 -19.12 15.94 -3.63
C LYS A 66 -18.37 15.93 -2.29
N GLU A 67 -17.62 14.87 -1.99
CA GLU A 67 -16.81 14.79 -0.78
C GLU A 67 -15.73 15.88 -0.71
N ILE A 68 -15.01 16.09 -1.82
CA ILE A 68 -14.01 17.16 -1.94
C ILE A 68 -14.65 18.54 -1.72
N ASN A 69 -15.81 18.78 -2.33
CA ASN A 69 -16.53 20.04 -2.15
C ASN A 69 -16.96 20.25 -0.70
N ASP A 70 -17.42 19.21 -0.02
CA ASP A 70 -17.80 19.31 1.39
C ASP A 70 -16.59 19.52 2.31
N TYR A 71 -15.44 18.94 1.99
CA TYR A 71 -14.17 19.26 2.64
C TYR A 71 -13.81 20.74 2.47
N TYR A 72 -13.88 21.28 1.24
CA TYR A 72 -13.57 22.68 1.00
C TYR A 72 -14.53 23.64 1.69
N LYS A 73 -15.82 23.32 1.77
CA LYS A 73 -16.78 24.14 2.55
C LYS A 73 -16.39 24.23 4.02
N LYS A 74 -16.01 23.11 4.64
CA LYS A 74 -15.54 23.07 6.03
C LYS A 74 -14.25 23.86 6.21
N ALA A 75 -13.28 23.67 5.32
CA ALA A 75 -12.01 24.39 5.35
C ALA A 75 -12.23 25.90 5.20
N PHE A 76 -13.10 26.32 4.28
CA PHE A 76 -13.46 27.72 4.09
C PHE A 76 -14.07 28.31 5.36
N PHE A 77 -15.01 27.61 6.00
CA PHE A 77 -15.61 28.05 7.25
C PHE A 77 -14.57 28.27 8.36
N ILE A 78 -13.62 27.34 8.52
CA ILE A 78 -12.51 27.48 9.48
C ILE A 78 -11.67 28.72 9.12
N CYS A 79 -11.26 28.85 7.85
CA CYS A 79 -10.48 30.02 7.42
C CYS A 79 -11.23 31.33 7.65
N ASP A 80 -12.52 31.39 7.34
CA ASP A 80 -13.35 32.58 7.51
C ASP A 80 -13.47 33.01 8.98
N GLN A 81 -13.48 32.05 9.91
CA GLN A 81 -13.46 32.36 11.36
C GLN A 81 -12.07 32.76 11.87
N HIS A 82 -11.01 32.06 11.46
CA HIS A 82 -9.68 32.22 12.04
C HIS A 82 -8.86 33.36 11.40
N VAL A 83 -9.04 33.65 10.11
CA VAL A 83 -8.31 34.73 9.42
C VAL A 83 -8.61 36.11 10.00
N PRO A 84 -9.87 36.49 10.30
CA PRO A 84 -10.17 37.76 10.95
C PRO A 84 -9.55 37.86 12.35
N LYS A 85 -9.61 36.77 13.15
CA LYS A 85 -8.96 36.68 14.47
C LYS A 85 -7.45 36.93 14.35
N ALA A 86 -6.77 36.23 13.44
CA ALA A 86 -5.33 36.41 13.20
C ALA A 86 -4.98 37.83 12.75
N LYS A 87 -5.77 38.43 11.84
CA LYS A 87 -5.60 39.82 11.40
C LYS A 87 -5.82 40.82 12.54
N MET A 88 -6.71 40.53 13.48
CA MET A 88 -6.94 41.36 14.66
C MET A 88 -5.76 41.27 15.63
N ILE A 89 -5.31 40.06 15.96
CA ILE A 89 -4.13 39.80 16.79
C ILE A 89 -2.91 40.51 16.22
N LEU A 90 -2.66 40.39 14.91
CA LEU A 90 -1.53 41.04 14.25
C LEU A 90 -1.60 42.57 14.34
N ARG A 91 -2.80 43.16 14.24
CA ARG A 91 -3.00 44.60 14.43
C ARG A 91 -2.71 45.04 15.86
N ILE A 92 -3.10 44.24 16.84
CA ILE A 92 -2.84 44.50 18.26
C ILE A 92 -1.34 44.44 18.50
N VAL A 93 -0.67 43.33 18.17
CA VAL A 93 0.79 43.15 18.31
C VAL A 93 1.58 44.30 17.68
N ASN A 94 1.23 44.71 16.47
CA ASN A 94 1.88 45.83 15.77
C ASN A 94 1.68 47.19 16.47
N ARG A 95 0.53 47.41 17.12
CA ARG A 95 0.28 48.63 17.91
C ARG A 95 1.01 48.58 19.24
N THR A 96 1.04 47.42 19.89
CA THR A 96 1.67 47.21 21.19
C THR A 96 3.18 47.32 21.10
N SER A 97 3.78 46.71 20.06
CA SER A 97 5.22 46.81 19.75
C SER A 97 5.68 48.24 19.53
N ARG A 98 4.90 49.07 18.81
CA ARG A 98 5.20 50.50 18.62
C ARG A 98 5.08 51.33 19.89
N ARG A 99 4.27 50.87 20.85
CA ARG A 99 4.00 51.59 22.11
C ARG A 99 4.87 51.11 23.28
N GLY A 100 5.70 50.09 23.09
CA GLY A 100 6.50 49.48 24.16
C GLY A 100 5.66 48.91 25.31
N SER A 101 4.37 48.63 25.08
CA SER A 101 3.44 48.12 26.08
C SER A 101 3.43 46.59 26.07
N ASN A 102 2.81 45.94 27.07
CA ASN A 102 2.78 44.49 27.17
C ASN A 102 1.58 43.93 26.36
N ILE A 103 1.84 42.94 25.49
CA ILE A 103 0.85 42.33 24.58
C ILE A 103 -0.26 41.61 25.36
N SER A 104 0.08 41.06 26.53
CA SER A 104 -0.84 40.27 27.35
C SER A 104 -2.05 41.06 27.89
N SER A 105 -1.98 42.39 27.96
CA SER A 105 -3.10 43.22 28.46
C SER A 105 -4.08 43.67 27.36
N GLN A 106 -3.74 43.44 26.08
CA GLN A 106 -4.54 43.90 24.94
C GLN A 106 -5.15 42.76 24.11
N LEU A 107 -4.80 41.52 24.43
CA LEU A 107 -5.30 40.34 23.74
C LEU A 107 -6.18 39.55 24.71
N GLU A 108 -7.49 39.63 24.50
CA GLU A 108 -8.45 38.73 25.14
C GLU A 108 -8.34 37.39 24.39
N LEU A 109 -7.43 36.53 24.86
CA LEU A 109 -7.28 35.17 24.37
C LEU A 109 -8.34 34.31 25.04
N ASP A 110 -8.95 33.39 24.29
CA ASP A 110 -9.99 32.47 24.80
C ASP A 110 -9.45 31.58 25.95
N GLU A 111 -8.12 31.37 26.02
CA GLU A 111 -7.41 30.67 27.11
C GLU A 111 -6.11 31.43 27.47
N ASP A 112 -5.75 31.44 28.76
CA ASP A 112 -4.48 32.01 29.20
C ASP A 112 -3.33 31.13 28.66
N PRO A 113 -2.42 31.68 27.83
CA PRO A 113 -1.31 30.90 27.27
C PRO A 113 -0.43 30.25 28.34
N ARG A 114 -0.45 30.78 29.57
CA ARG A 114 0.26 30.21 30.71
C ARG A 114 -0.41 28.93 31.23
N GLU A 115 -1.74 28.89 31.28
CA GLU A 115 -2.50 27.72 31.69
C GLU A 115 -2.32 26.57 30.68
N VAL A 116 -2.39 26.86 29.38
CA VAL A 116 -2.13 25.86 28.32
C VAL A 116 -0.73 25.26 28.42
N LEU A 117 0.27 26.09 28.71
CA LEU A 117 1.65 25.63 28.92
C LEU A 117 1.79 24.79 30.20
N ASP A 118 1.13 25.17 31.29
CA ASP A 118 1.14 24.42 32.54
C ASP A 118 0.46 23.04 32.39
N GLU A 119 -0.63 22.95 31.63
CA GLU A 119 -1.27 21.67 31.26
C GLU A 119 -0.34 20.80 30.41
N TYR A 120 0.34 21.40 29.43
CA TYR A 120 1.28 20.68 28.58
C TYR A 120 2.48 20.13 29.38
N ILE A 121 3.00 20.90 30.34
CA ILE A 121 4.05 20.44 31.25
C ILE A 121 3.58 19.21 32.05
N GLN A 122 2.37 19.25 32.60
CA GLN A 122 1.81 18.12 33.36
C GLN A 122 1.61 16.88 32.48
N TYR A 123 1.19 17.07 31.22
CA TYR A 123 1.06 15.99 30.26
C TYR A 123 2.41 15.32 29.96
N VAL A 124 3.44 16.13 29.67
CA VAL A 124 4.80 15.63 29.39
C VAL A 124 5.38 14.90 30.60
N ASP A 125 5.22 15.44 31.81
CA ASP A 125 5.68 14.78 33.05
C ASP A 125 5.03 13.40 33.25
N ARG A 126 3.72 13.30 33.02
CA ARG A 126 2.99 12.03 33.09
C ARG A 126 3.51 11.01 32.08
N LEU A 127 3.74 11.45 30.85
CA LEU A 127 4.26 10.59 29.79
C LEU A 127 5.67 10.08 30.11
N CYS A 128 6.54 10.94 30.64
CA CYS A 128 7.87 10.54 31.08
C CYS A 128 7.80 9.44 32.15
N LYS A 129 6.94 9.61 33.17
CA LYS A 129 6.74 8.62 34.23
C LYS A 129 6.21 7.28 33.70
N GLU A 130 5.30 7.31 32.74
CA GLU A 130 4.78 6.11 32.09
C GLU A 130 5.88 5.35 31.33
N LEU A 131 6.69 6.07 30.55
CA LEU A 131 7.80 5.50 29.80
C LEU A 131 8.89 4.91 30.71
N GLU A 132 9.18 5.57 31.83
CA GLU A 132 10.09 5.06 32.86
C GLU A 132 9.56 3.73 33.44
N SER A 133 8.28 3.69 33.84
CA SER A 133 7.66 2.47 34.38
C SER A 133 7.69 1.32 33.37
N ARG A 134 7.39 1.61 32.10
CA ARG A 134 7.44 0.60 31.04
C ARG A 134 8.85 0.06 30.84
N THR A 135 9.85 0.94 30.83
CA THR A 135 11.26 0.54 30.71
C THR A 135 11.69 -0.34 31.89
N GLU A 136 11.26 -0.02 33.11
CA GLU A 136 11.54 -0.83 34.29
C GLU A 136 10.91 -2.23 34.19
N GLN A 137 9.67 -2.31 33.73
CA GLN A 137 8.97 -3.59 33.52
C GLN A 137 9.64 -4.43 32.43
N GLU A 138 10.00 -3.83 31.29
CA GLU A 138 10.75 -4.50 30.23
C GLU A 138 12.10 -5.03 30.73
N GLY A 139 12.81 -4.26 31.58
CA GLY A 139 14.04 -4.69 32.24
C GLY A 139 13.85 -5.92 33.15
N LYS A 140 12.80 -5.92 33.98
CA LYS A 140 12.45 -7.06 34.85
C LYS A 140 12.10 -8.31 34.04
N ALA A 141 11.29 -8.16 33.00
CA ALA A 141 10.91 -9.25 32.10
C ALA A 141 12.14 -9.84 31.38
N TYR A 142 13.04 -8.99 30.90
CA TYR A 142 14.29 -9.41 30.26
C TYR A 142 15.20 -10.18 31.22
N TYR A 143 15.36 -9.70 32.45
CA TYR A 143 16.13 -10.40 33.48
C TYR A 143 15.55 -11.79 33.77
N TRP A 144 14.22 -11.88 33.94
CA TRP A 144 13.54 -13.14 34.22
C TRP A 144 13.66 -14.15 33.07
N ALA A 145 13.44 -13.72 31.82
CA ALA A 145 13.63 -14.55 30.64
C ALA A 145 15.08 -15.03 30.52
N THR A 146 16.05 -14.16 30.83
CA THR A 146 17.47 -14.51 30.85
C THR A 146 17.78 -15.56 31.92
N ASP A 147 17.18 -15.46 33.10
CA ASP A 147 17.37 -16.41 34.20
C ASP A 147 16.80 -17.79 33.86
N ILE A 148 15.59 -17.84 33.28
CA ILE A 148 14.99 -19.09 32.76
C ILE A 148 15.90 -19.72 31.70
N ARG A 149 16.39 -18.92 30.74
CA ARG A 149 17.32 -19.40 29.70
C ARG A 149 18.60 -19.98 30.30
N LYS A 150 19.17 -19.35 31.33
CA LYS A 150 20.35 -19.86 32.04
C LYS A 150 20.04 -21.21 32.71
N ARG A 151 18.91 -21.31 33.41
CA ARG A 151 18.45 -22.57 34.04
C ARG A 151 18.27 -23.69 33.01
N ALA A 152 17.58 -23.42 31.90
CA ALA A 152 17.39 -24.39 30.83
C ALA A 152 18.72 -24.86 30.19
N LEU A 153 19.70 -23.95 30.02
CA LEU A 153 21.03 -24.32 29.53
C LEU A 153 21.80 -25.20 30.51
N ILE A 154 21.66 -24.93 31.81
CA ILE A 154 22.25 -25.76 32.86
C ILE A 154 21.63 -27.17 32.82
N GLU A 155 20.31 -27.28 32.79
CA GLU A 155 19.58 -28.55 32.67
C GLU A 155 19.96 -29.33 31.40
N LEU A 156 20.07 -28.64 30.26
CA LEU A 156 20.51 -29.25 29.00
C LEU A 156 21.93 -29.81 29.11
N ASN A 157 22.85 -29.08 29.74
CA ASN A 157 24.22 -29.54 29.93
C ASN A 157 24.30 -30.74 30.88
N TYR A 158 23.46 -30.79 31.93
CA TYR A 158 23.40 -31.94 32.85
C TYR A 158 22.75 -33.18 32.23
N THR A 159 21.80 -33.00 31.30
CA THR A 159 21.12 -34.10 30.60
C THR A 159 21.79 -34.49 29.28
N TYR A 160 22.86 -33.79 28.91
CA TYR A 160 23.61 -34.05 27.68
C TYR A 160 24.36 -35.38 27.77
N VAL A 161 23.80 -36.42 27.16
CA VAL A 161 24.50 -37.65 26.80
C VAL A 161 25.04 -37.47 25.37
N PRO A 162 26.36 -37.41 25.15
CA PRO A 162 26.91 -37.39 23.80
C PRO A 162 26.42 -38.62 23.05
N ALA A 163 25.75 -38.44 21.92
CA ALA A 163 25.36 -39.56 21.07
C ALA A 163 26.63 -40.37 20.71
N PRO A 164 26.61 -41.71 20.78
CA PRO A 164 27.73 -42.52 20.35
C PRO A 164 28.08 -42.16 18.90
N PRO A 165 29.37 -42.06 18.54
CA PRO A 165 29.74 -41.79 17.16
C PRO A 165 29.20 -42.92 16.28
N MET A 166 28.20 -42.61 15.45
CA MET A 166 27.82 -43.50 14.35
C MET A 166 29.04 -43.63 13.44
N ARG A 167 29.64 -44.82 13.42
CA ARG A 167 30.70 -45.15 12.46
C ARG A 167 30.07 -45.12 11.07
N ALA A 168 30.36 -44.08 10.30
CA ALA A 168 30.16 -44.11 8.87
C ALA A 168 31.06 -45.22 8.30
N ILE A 169 30.41 -46.25 7.73
CA ILE A 169 31.09 -47.30 6.98
C ILE A 169 31.38 -46.74 5.58
N GLY A 170 32.67 -46.66 5.23
CA GLY A 170 33.22 -46.31 3.90
C GLY A 170 33.26 -44.79 3.63
N GLU A 171 34.30 -44.15 3.10
CA GLU A 171 35.42 -44.62 2.28
C GLU A 171 36.67 -43.70 2.49
N LYS A 172 37.81 -44.38 2.58
CA LYS A 172 39.16 -44.06 2.07
C LYS A 172 39.76 -42.63 2.20
N ALA A 173 40.74 -42.56 3.10
CA ALA A 173 42.12 -42.10 2.90
C ALA A 173 42.40 -40.75 2.21
N SER A 174 43.03 -39.81 2.92
CA SER A 174 44.49 -39.64 2.88
C SER A 174 44.98 -38.46 3.75
N THR A 175 45.98 -38.79 4.57
CA THR A 175 47.13 -38.02 5.09
C THR A 175 47.09 -36.48 5.24
N THR A 176 47.31 -36.07 6.50
CA THR A 176 48.17 -34.96 6.97
C THR A 176 47.94 -33.57 6.39
N ASP A 177 47.31 -32.69 7.17
CA ASP A 177 48.09 -31.60 7.75
C ASP A 177 47.45 -31.02 9.02
N GLU A 178 48.35 -30.56 9.86
CA GLU A 178 48.18 -29.93 11.15
C GLU A 178 47.54 -28.53 11.00
N MET A 179 47.10 -27.97 12.13
CA MET A 179 46.79 -26.56 12.38
C MET A 179 45.34 -26.05 12.24
N MET A 180 44.86 -25.63 13.41
CA MET A 180 43.92 -24.55 13.72
C MET A 180 42.43 -24.85 13.84
N LEU A 181 42.00 -24.74 15.10
CA LEU A 181 40.70 -24.31 15.58
C LEU A 181 39.89 -23.50 14.56
N GLY A 182 38.63 -23.90 14.33
CA GLY A 182 37.73 -23.03 13.58
C GLY A 182 36.37 -23.67 13.33
N ARG A 183 35.49 -23.58 14.32
CA ARG A 183 34.04 -23.82 14.20
C ARG A 183 33.50 -23.06 12.98
N LYS A 184 33.30 -23.74 11.85
CA LYS A 184 32.59 -23.19 10.68
C LYS A 184 31.13 -22.99 11.03
N THR A 185 30.84 -21.87 11.68
CA THR A 185 29.49 -21.31 11.74
C THR A 185 29.15 -20.76 10.36
N SER A 186 27.97 -21.12 9.88
CA SER A 186 27.36 -20.59 8.67
C SER A 186 27.26 -19.06 8.79
N ASN A 187 28.24 -18.37 8.21
CA ASN A 187 28.31 -16.92 8.14
C ASN A 187 27.26 -16.38 7.15
N GLN A 188 26.04 -16.13 7.63
CA GLN A 188 25.22 -15.06 7.05
C GLN A 188 25.88 -13.72 7.39
N SER A 189 26.80 -13.29 6.53
CA SER A 189 27.54 -12.03 6.67
C SER A 189 26.59 -10.84 6.55
N ARG A 190 26.24 -10.26 7.70
CA ARG A 190 25.63 -8.93 7.81
C ARG A 190 26.77 -7.91 7.75
N LEU A 191 26.69 -6.95 6.84
CA LEU A 191 27.63 -5.83 6.79
C LEU A 191 27.08 -4.68 7.64
N LEU A 192 27.95 -4.11 8.48
CA LEU A 192 27.65 -2.94 9.28
C LEU A 192 27.90 -1.69 8.42
N ASN A 193 26.84 -0.94 8.08
CA ASN A 193 26.96 0.33 7.37
C ASN A 193 27.00 1.46 8.40
N PRO A 194 28.03 2.33 8.43
CA PRO A 194 28.16 3.39 9.43
C PRO A 194 27.04 4.45 9.39
N LYS A 195 26.25 4.52 8.30
CA LYS A 195 25.12 5.46 8.19
C LYS A 195 23.74 4.82 8.43
N TYR A 196 23.62 3.50 8.33
CA TYR A 196 22.33 2.79 8.32
C TYR A 196 22.28 1.51 9.19
N GLY A 197 23.33 1.19 9.93
CA GLY A 197 23.35 0.04 10.85
C GLY A 197 23.49 -1.32 10.15
N LEU A 198 23.02 -2.38 10.82
CA LEU A 198 23.26 -3.77 10.45
C LEU A 198 22.29 -4.23 9.34
N ILE A 199 22.77 -4.36 8.11
CA ILE A 199 21.93 -4.72 6.96
C ILE A 199 22.09 -6.21 6.62
N ARG A 200 20.96 -6.91 6.46
CA ARG A 200 20.89 -8.32 6.04
C ARG A 200 21.03 -8.40 4.52
N ARG A 201 21.91 -9.26 3.99
CA ARG A 201 21.99 -9.50 2.53
C ARG A 201 20.65 -10.03 2.03
N THR A 202 19.89 -9.21 1.33
CA THR A 202 18.71 -9.65 0.57
C THR A 202 19.21 -10.30 -0.71
N SER A 203 19.21 -11.63 -0.73
CA SER A 203 19.35 -12.42 -1.95
C SER A 203 18.22 -12.05 -2.93
N ALA A 204 18.61 -11.61 -4.13
CA ALA A 204 17.79 -11.50 -5.34
C ALA A 204 16.47 -10.70 -5.23
N LEU A 205 16.58 -9.37 -5.35
CA LEU A 205 15.45 -8.52 -5.78
C LEU A 205 15.00 -8.96 -7.18
N LYS A 206 13.90 -9.70 -7.29
CA LYS A 206 13.13 -9.79 -8.54
C LYS A 206 12.63 -8.38 -8.84
N LYS A 207 13.19 -7.74 -9.88
CA LYS A 207 12.76 -6.41 -10.34
C LYS A 207 11.30 -6.49 -10.78
N LEU A 208 10.48 -5.55 -10.31
CA LEU A 208 9.12 -5.35 -10.80
C LEU A 208 9.16 -4.83 -12.25
N PRO A 209 8.15 -5.16 -13.09
CA PRO A 209 8.08 -4.67 -14.46
C PRO A 209 8.01 -3.14 -14.52
N PRO A 210 8.59 -2.50 -15.57
CA PRO A 210 8.55 -1.05 -15.71
C PRO A 210 7.15 -0.58 -16.11
N MET A 211 6.63 0.42 -15.39
CA MET A 211 5.42 1.13 -15.81
C MET A 211 5.78 2.06 -16.98
N ARG A 212 5.00 1.98 -18.06
CA ARG A 212 5.05 2.96 -19.15
C ARG A 212 4.05 4.06 -18.82
N PHE A 213 4.55 5.29 -18.75
CA PHE A 213 3.75 6.52 -18.76
C PHE A 213 3.65 7.00 -20.20
#